data_AF-A0A7S4H1X6-F1
#
_entry.id   AF-A0A7S4H1X6-F1
#
_cell.length_a   1.000
_cell.length_b   1.000
_cell.length_c   1.000
_cell.angle_alpha   90.00
_cell.angle_beta   90.00
_cell.angle_gamma   90.00
#
_symmetry.space_group_name_H-M   'P 1'
#
loop_
_entity.id
_entity.type
_entity.pdbx_description
1 polymer ?
#
loop_
_entity_poly.entity_id
_entity_poly.type
_entity_poly.pdbx_seq_one_letter_code
_entity_poly.pdbx_strand_id
1 'polypeptide(L)' 'MHDDELHAAFIKARRSERVQLLDLLSSKLDRLAVGNMTKEQIISTLKDWIDSHQSTSGGNQ' A
#
# COMPACT_ATOMS: atom_id res chain seq x y z
N MET A 1 31.28 7.01 5.35
CA MET A 1 30.55 8.22 5.77
C MET A 1 29.47 8.62 4.76
N HIS A 2 29.80 8.87 3.48
CA HIS A 2 28.77 9.19 2.47
C HIS A 2 27.85 8.00 2.13
N ASP A 3 28.40 6.78 2.08
CA ASP A 3 27.63 5.55 1.84
C ASP A 3 26.68 5.21 3.00
N ASP A 4 27.07 5.55 4.23
CA ASP A 4 26.27 5.31 5.43
C ASP A 4 25.04 6.24 5.47
N GLU A 5 25.22 7.50 5.04
CA GLU A 5 24.15 8.48 4.91
C GLU A 5 23.16 8.09 3.81
N LEU A 6 23.67 7.63 2.65
CA LEU A 6 22.84 7.15 1.55
C LEU A 6 22.05 5.89 1.96
N HIS A 7 22.69 4.95 2.65
CA HIS A 7 22.03 3.77 3.18
C HIS A 7 20.93 4.14 4.19
N ALA A 8 21.22 5.05 5.13
CA ALA A 8 20.23 5.53 6.09
C ALA A 8 19.03 6.22 5.41
N ALA A 9 19.28 7.04 4.39
CA ALA A 9 18.23 7.67 3.59
C ALA A 9 17.36 6.63 2.87
N PHE A 10 17.95 5.60 2.28
CA PHE A 10 17.24 4.52 1.62
C PHE A 10 16.35 3.73 2.60
N ILE A 11 16.90 3.36 3.77
CA ILE A 11 16.14 2.65 4.80
C ILE A 11 14.98 3.51 5.31
N LYS A 12 15.19 4.82 5.47
CA LYS A 12 14.14 5.76 5.87
C LYS A 12 13.04 5.86 4.81
N ALA A 13 13.40 5.97 3.53
CA ALA A 13 12.45 6.00 2.42
C ALA A 13 11.59 4.72 2.38
N ARG A 14 12.23 3.54 2.42
CA ARG A 14 11.54 2.25 2.46
C ARG A 14 10.59 2.11 3.66
N ARG A 15 11.01 2.59 4.84
CA ARG A 15 10.16 2.58 6.03
C ARG A 15 8.95 3.51 5.86
N SER A 16 9.16 4.70 5.29
CA SER A 16 8.08 5.66 5.02
C SER A 16 7.06 5.08 4.04
N GLU A 17 7.50 4.51 2.93
CA GLU A 17 6.63 3.86 1.95
C GLU A 17 5.82 2.72 2.58
N ARG A 18 6.46 1.88 3.39
CA ARG A 18 5.77 0.80 4.11
C ARG A 18 4.68 1.34 5.04
N VAL A 19 4.95 2.41 5.78
CA VAL A 19 3.94 3.02 6.67
C VAL A 19 2.77 3.56 5.85
N GLN A 20 3.03 4.29 4.76
CA GLN A 20 1.98 4.82 3.89
C GLN A 20 1.09 3.71 3.30
N LEU A 21 1.69 2.57 2.90
CA LEU A 21 0.94 1.42 2.41
C LEU A 21 0.05 0.80 3.50
N LEU A 22 0.54 0.72 4.74
CA LEU A 22 -0.24 0.21 5.88
C LEU A 22 -1.40 1.14 6.24
N ASP A 23 -1.19 2.45 6.24
CA ASP A 23 -2.23 3.44 6.52
C ASP A 23 -3.33 3.39 5.46
N LEU A 24 -2.94 3.26 4.19
CA LEU A 24 -3.87 3.16 3.07
C LEU A 24 -4.69 1.86 3.14
N LEU A 25 -4.07 0.73 3.48
CA LEU A 25 -4.76 -0.53 3.72
C LEU A 25 -5.74 -0.42 4.89
N SER A 26 -5.34 0.20 6.01
CA SER A 26 -6.20 0.42 7.17
C SER A 26 -7.44 1.22 6.79
N SER A 27 -7.26 2.35 6.07
CA SER A 27 -8.36 3.19 5.59
C SER A 27 -9.32 2.44 4.67
N LYS A 28 -8.79 1.55 3.81
CA LYS A 28 -9.63 0.69 2.96
C LYS A 28 -10.44 -0.31 3.79
N LEU A 29 -9.83 -0.93 4.79
CA LEU A 29 -10.53 -1.86 5.70
C LEU A 29 -11.61 -1.16 6.52
N ASP A 30 -11.34 0.05 7.04
CA ASP A 30 -12.34 0.84 7.77
C ASP A 30 -13.57 1.13 6.89
N ARG A 31 -13.37 1.50 5.62
CA ARG A 31 -14.48 1.70 4.66
C ARG A 31 -15.27 0.42 4.39
N LEU A 32 -14.57 -0.71 4.30
CA LEU A 32 -15.20 -2.02 4.08
C LEU A 32 -15.99 -2.46 5.31
N ALA A 33 -15.51 -2.17 6.52
CA ALA A 33 -16.19 -2.49 7.78
C ALA A 33 -17.49 -1.70 7.99
N VAL A 34 -17.61 -0.50 7.41
CA VAL A 34 -18.85 0.30 7.43
C VAL A 34 -19.91 -0.27 6.48
N GLY A 35 -19.50 -1.04 5.46
CA GLY A 35 -20.43 -1.71 4.55
C GLY A 35 -20.88 -3.05 5.12
N ASN A 36 -22.17 -3.41 4.96
CA ASN A 36 -22.67 -4.77 5.16
C ASN A 36 -22.17 -5.72 4.05
N MET A 37 -20.86 -5.75 3.83
CA MET A 37 -20.22 -6.55 2.80
C MET A 37 -19.94 -7.96 3.32
N THR A 38 -20.16 -8.96 2.47
CA THR A 38 -19.75 -10.33 2.77
C THR A 38 -18.22 -10.46 2.69
N LYS A 39 -17.69 -11.53 3.28
CA LYS A 39 -16.26 -11.84 3.23
C LYS A 39 -15.74 -11.94 1.79
N GLU A 40 -16.54 -12.50 0.88
CA GLU A 40 -16.20 -12.65 -0.53
C GLU A 40 -16.11 -11.30 -1.23
N GLN A 41 -17.05 -10.39 -0.93
CA GLN A 41 -17.05 -9.02 -1.47
C GLN A 41 -15.86 -8.21 -0.95
N ILE A 42 -15.50 -8.38 0.33
CA ILE A 42 -14.30 -7.78 0.93
C ILE A 42 -13.05 -8.26 0.20
N ILE A 43 -12.89 -9.58 0.03
CA ILE A 43 -11.72 -10.15 -0.65
C ILE A 43 -11.65 -9.69 -2.11
N SER A 44 -12.78 -9.69 -2.84
CA SER A 44 -12.82 -9.22 -4.23
C SER A 44 -12.41 -7.75 -4.33
N THR A 45 -12.98 -6.90 -3.48
CA THR A 45 -12.68 -5.46 -3.47
C THR A 45 -11.22 -5.18 -3.11
N LEU A 46 -10.61 -5.98 -2.23
CA LEU A 46 -9.19 -5.86 -1.90
C LEU A 46 -8.30 -6.28 -3.08
N LYS A 47 -8.67 -7.34 -3.82
CA LYS A 47 -7.94 -7.76 -5.02
C LYS A 47 -8.00 -6.70 -6.12
N ASP A 48 -9.20 -6.21 -6.45
CA ASP A 48 -9.37 -5.15 -7.45
C ASP A 48 -8.57 -3.90 -7.08
N TRP A 49 -8.56 -3.56 -5.79
CA TRP A 49 -7.79 -2.44 -5.28
C TRP A 49 -6.27 -2.66 -5.41
N ILE A 50 -5.76 -3.84 -5.08
CA ILE A 50 -4.35 -4.20 -5.28
C ILE A 50 -3.98 -4.14 -6.76
N ASP A 51 -4.78 -4.72 -7.65
CA ASP A 51 -4.51 -4.81 -9.09
C ASP A 51 -4.47 -3.41 -9.74
N SER A 52 -5.34 -2.50 -9.29
CA SER A 52 -5.31 -1.10 -9.72
C SER A 52 -4.02 -0.36 -9.29
N HIS A 53 -3.42 -0.76 -8.17
CA HIS A 53 -2.20 -0.14 -7.65
C HIS A 53 -0.93 -0.78 -8.24
N GLN A 54 -0.99 -2.05 -8.66
CA GLN A 54 0.10 -2.71 -9.39
C GLN A 54 0.27 -2.15 -10.81
N SER A 55 -0.82 -1.79 -11.48
CA SER A 55 -0.78 -1.22 -12.85
C SER A 55 -0.05 0.12 -12.92
N THR A 56 0.01 0.86 -11.81
CA THR A 56 0.74 2.15 -11.73
C THR A 56 2.24 1.95 -11.49
N SER A 57 2.65 0.77 -11.02
CA SER A 57 4.06 0.45 -10.71
C SER A 57 4.84 -0.12 -11.91
N GLY A 58 4.17 -0.37 -13.04
CA GLY A 58 4.77 -0.86 -14.29
C GLY A 58 4.76 0.15 -15.45
N GLY A 59 4.27 1.37 -15.21
CA GLY A 59 4.10 2.40 -16.24
C GLY A 59 5.02 3.60 -16.04
N ASN A 60 6.33 3.39 -16.20
CA ASN A 60 7.25 4.46 -16.59
C ASN A 60 7.78 4.10 -17.98
N GLN A 61 7.10 4.60 -19.01
CA GLN A 61 7.70 4.98 -20.30
C GLN A 61 8.30 6.37 -20.16
#